data_AF-A0A838QEV7-F1
#
_entry.id   AF-A0A838QEV7-F1
#
_cell.length_a   1.000
_cell.length_b   1.000
_cell.length_c   1.000
_cell.angle_alpha   90.00
_cell.angle_beta   90.00
_cell.angle_gamma   90.00
#
_symmetry.space_group_name_H-M   'P 1'
#
loop_
_entity.id
_entity.type
_entity.pdbx_description
1 polymer ?
#
loop_
_entity_poly.entity_id
_entity_poly.type
_entity_poly.pdbx_seq_one_letter_code
_entity_poly.pdbx_strand_id
1 'polypeptide(L)'
;MVPGDWLDRHTSQAPAALRARVREFALAATGETRAAALAAAGRTALDRVLAHSGDRSAALDLLAADALITLALLAQAQDTPERLEEFATSVLRTRQQGP
;
A
#
# COMPACT_ATOMS: atom_id res chain seq x y z
N MET A 1 -4.94 4.57 10.74
CA MET A 1 -3.63 4.01 11.17
C MET A 1 -3.62 2.50 10.93
N VAL A 2 -2.50 1.92 10.49
CA VAL A 2 -2.37 0.47 10.28
C VAL A 2 -1.79 -0.18 11.54
N PRO A 3 -2.50 -1.07 12.24
CA PRO A 3 -1.93 -1.80 13.37
C PRO A 3 -0.76 -2.68 12.93
N GLY A 4 0.39 -2.59 13.62
CA GLY A 4 1.60 -3.33 13.26
C GLY A 4 1.42 -4.85 13.28
N ASP A 5 0.63 -5.37 14.22
CA ASP A 5 0.29 -6.79 14.35
C ASP A 5 -0.55 -7.31 13.17
N TRP A 6 -1.44 -6.47 12.62
CA TRP A 6 -2.24 -6.84 11.45
C TRP A 6 -1.33 -6.95 10.23
N LEU A 7 -0.43 -5.97 10.04
CA LEU A 7 0.51 -5.97 8.91
C LEU A 7 1.46 -7.16 8.97
N ASP A 8 1.96 -7.50 10.15
CA ASP A 8 2.88 -8.62 10.35
C ASP A 8 2.24 -9.96 10.02
N ARG A 9 0.98 -10.16 10.45
CA ARG A 9 0.22 -11.38 10.13
C ARG A 9 0.06 -11.53 8.62
N HIS A 10 -0.32 -10.46 7.92
CA HIS A 10 -0.61 -10.47 6.49
C HIS A 10 0.63 -10.41 5.59
N THR A 11 1.83 -10.24 6.16
CA THR A 11 3.11 -10.22 5.42
C THR A 11 4.10 -11.30 5.90
N SER A 12 3.65 -12.21 6.76
CA SER A 12 4.47 -13.22 7.43
C SER A 12 5.21 -14.17 6.47
N GLN A 13 4.64 -14.43 5.29
CA GLN A 13 5.24 -15.30 4.27
C GLN A 13 6.12 -14.54 3.25
N ALA A 14 6.12 -13.21 3.29
CA ALA A 14 6.94 -12.40 2.38
C ALA A 14 8.42 -12.42 2.78
N PRO A 15 9.36 -12.28 1.83
CA PRO A 15 10.78 -12.09 2.14
C PRO A 15 11.02 -10.93 3.10
N ALA A 16 11.98 -11.06 4.01
CA ALA A 16 12.23 -10.09 5.08
C ALA A 16 12.47 -8.66 4.55
N ALA A 17 13.19 -8.52 3.44
CA ALA A 17 13.46 -7.23 2.81
C ALA A 17 12.17 -6.53 2.33
N LEU A 18 11.25 -7.29 1.71
CA LEU A 18 9.96 -6.75 1.28
C LEU A 18 9.09 -6.39 2.48
N ARG A 19 9.04 -7.24 3.51
CA ARG A 19 8.29 -6.98 4.74
C ARG A 19 8.74 -5.69 5.42
N ALA A 20 10.05 -5.50 5.56
CA ALA A 20 10.62 -4.28 6.11
C ALA A 20 10.24 -3.04 5.29
N ARG A 21 10.29 -3.15 3.96
CA ARG A 21 9.93 -2.04 3.06
C ARG A 21 8.46 -1.66 3.12
N VAL A 22 7.55 -2.65 3.11
CA VAL A 22 6.11 -2.42 3.30
C VAL A 22 5.84 -1.72 4.64
N ARG A 23 6.51 -2.15 5.71
CA ARG A 23 6.38 -1.54 7.04
C ARG A 23 6.86 -0.09 7.06
N GLU A 24 7.98 0.23 6.40
CA GLU A 24 8.50 1.60 6.27
C GLU A 24 7.43 2.55 5.72
N PHE A 25 6.80 2.20 4.60
CA PHE A 25 5.74 3.03 4.00
C PHE A 25 4.46 3.04 4.84
N ALA A 26 4.06 1.90 5.40
CA ALA A 26 2.82 1.80 6.19
C ALA A 26 2.88 2.62 7.49
N LEU A 27 4.06 2.74 8.12
CA LEU A 27 4.25 3.54 9.34
C LEU A 27 4.13 5.05 9.08
N ALA A 28 4.54 5.50 7.90
CA ALA A 28 4.46 6.90 7.51
C ALA A 28 3.05 7.32 7.06
N ALA A 29 2.17 6.35 6.76
CA ALA A 29 0.89 6.62 6.14
C ALA A 29 -0.24 6.87 7.16
N THR A 30 -1.04 7.88 6.84
CA THR A 30 -2.26 8.24 7.57
C THR A 30 -3.48 8.04 6.70
N GLY A 31 -4.60 7.69 7.31
CA GLY A 31 -5.88 7.51 6.63
C GLY A 31 -6.99 7.22 7.63
N GLU A 32 -8.21 7.61 7.27
CA GLU A 32 -9.42 7.44 8.08
C GLU A 32 -9.70 5.95 8.36
N THR A 33 -9.43 5.09 7.39
CA THR A 33 -9.54 3.63 7.50
C THR A 33 -8.20 2.95 7.32
N ARG A 34 -8.10 1.67 7.71
CA ARG A 34 -6.90 0.85 7.45
C ARG A 34 -6.65 0.73 5.95
N ALA A 35 -7.71 0.46 5.18
CA ALA A 35 -7.65 0.36 3.73
C ALA A 35 -7.14 1.68 3.10
N ALA A 36 -7.66 2.83 3.52
CA ALA A 36 -7.22 4.13 3.04
C ALA A 36 -5.75 4.43 3.38
N ALA A 37 -5.32 4.12 4.61
CA ALA A 37 -3.92 4.31 5.02
C ALA A 37 -2.96 3.42 4.20
N LEU A 38 -3.32 2.17 3.94
CA LEU A 38 -2.51 1.26 3.11
C LEU A 38 -2.47 1.71 1.64
N ALA A 39 -3.59 2.17 1.09
CA ALA A 39 -3.63 2.70 -0.27
C ALA A 39 -2.76 3.96 -0.42
N ALA A 40 -2.80 4.86 0.57
CA ALA A 40 -1.93 6.04 0.62
C ALA A 40 -0.44 5.65 0.69
N ALA A 41 -0.09 4.67 1.54
CA ALA A 41 1.27 4.14 1.62
C ALA A 41 1.76 3.58 0.28
N GLY A 42 0.92 2.78 -0.39
CA GLY A 42 1.22 2.21 -1.71
C GLY A 42 1.42 3.29 -2.77
N ARG A 43 0.65 4.39 -2.69
CA ARG A 43 0.84 5.55 -3.57
C ARG A 43 2.18 6.24 -3.32
N THR A 44 2.53 6.52 -2.07
CA THR A 44 3.83 7.12 -1.72
C THR A 44 5.00 6.26 -2.21
N ALA A 45 4.90 4.94 -2.08
CA ALA A 45 5.91 4.02 -2.61
C ALA A 45 6.05 4.14 -4.14
N LEU A 46 4.93 4.19 -4.86
CA LEU A 46 4.93 4.37 -6.31
C LEU A 46 5.50 5.72 -6.75
N ASP A 47 5.16 6.81 -6.06
CA ASP A 47 5.69 8.15 -6.36
C ASP A 47 7.22 8.17 -6.18
N ARG A 48 7.76 7.46 -5.17
CA ARG A 48 9.21 7.30 -4.97
C ARG A 48 9.89 6.53 -6.11
N VAL A 49 9.25 5.48 -6.63
CA VAL A 49 9.71 4.72 -7.81
C VAL A 49 9.80 5.61 -9.03
N LEU A 50 8.75 6.41 -9.28
CA LEU A 50 8.69 7.32 -10.42
C LEU A 50 9.79 8.41 -10.34
N ALA A 51 10.08 8.91 -9.13
CA ALA A 51 11.14 9.90 -8.91
C ALA A 51 12.57 9.35 -9.09
N HIS A 52 12.79 8.03 -8.97
CA HIS A 52 14.12 7.40 -9.02
C HIS A 52 14.18 6.24 -10.03
N SER A 53 13.56 6.43 -11.20
CA SER A 53 13.51 5.41 -12.25
C SER A 53 14.91 5.05 -12.76
N GLY A 54 15.41 3.86 -12.38
CA GLY A 54 16.71 3.34 -12.84
C GLY A 54 17.57 2.67 -11.77
N ASP A 55 17.28 2.88 -10.48
CA ASP A 55 17.97 2.19 -9.38
C ASP A 55 17.29 0.86 -9.04
N ARG A 56 18.08 -0.15 -8.66
CA ARG A 56 17.60 -1.45 -8.15
C ARG A 56 16.72 -1.27 -6.90
N SER A 57 16.92 -0.22 -6.12
CA SER A 57 16.06 0.14 -4.99
C SER A 57 14.61 0.41 -5.42
N ALA A 58 14.39 0.93 -6.63
CA ALA A 58 13.07 1.17 -7.19
C ALA A 58 12.28 -0.13 -7.43
N ALA A 59 12.95 -1.26 -7.68
CA ALA A 59 12.26 -2.54 -7.84
C ALA A 59 11.64 -3.01 -6.51
N LEU A 60 12.33 -2.81 -5.39
CA LEU A 60 11.80 -3.16 -4.07
C LEU A 60 10.66 -2.22 -3.65
N ASP A 61 10.79 -0.92 -3.95
CA ASP A 61 9.73 0.05 -3.70
C ASP A 61 8.49 -0.23 -4.56
N LEU A 62 8.66 -0.68 -5.81
CA LEU A 62 7.55 -1.09 -6.67
C LEU A 62 6.82 -2.33 -6.13
N LEU A 63 7.56 -3.34 -5.66
CA LEU A 63 6.97 -4.51 -5.02
C LEU A 63 6.26 -4.14 -3.71
N ALA A 64 6.79 -3.19 -2.95
CA ALA A 64 6.12 -2.68 -1.76
C ALA A 64 4.84 -1.92 -2.12
N ALA A 65 4.84 -1.12 -3.18
CA ALA A 65 3.66 -0.44 -3.68
C ALA A 65 2.55 -1.42 -4.05
N ASP A 66 2.89 -2.46 -4.83
CA ASP A 66 1.95 -3.52 -5.22
C ASP A 66 1.34 -4.21 -3.98
N ALA A 67 2.19 -4.68 -3.06
CA ALA A 67 1.75 -5.34 -1.84
C ALA A 67 0.84 -4.45 -0.97
N LEU A 68 1.16 -3.15 -0.83
CA LEU A 68 0.36 -2.21 -0.06
C LEU A 68 -1.03 -2.00 -0.67
N ILE A 69 -1.13 -1.93 -2.00
CA ILE A 69 -2.42 -1.83 -2.69
C ILE A 69 -3.22 -3.13 -2.52
N THR A 70 -2.60 -4.31 -2.66
CA THR A 70 -3.26 -5.59 -2.39
C THR A 70 -3.78 -5.67 -0.96
N LEU A 71 -2.97 -5.26 0.01
CA LEU A 71 -3.35 -5.24 1.43
C LEU A 71 -4.46 -4.22 1.72
N ALA A 72 -4.49 -3.08 1.03
CA ALA A 72 -5.57 -2.11 1.12
C ALA A 72 -6.90 -2.72 0.67
N LEU A 73 -6.90 -3.40 -0.48
CA LEU A 73 -8.07 -4.11 -1.00
C LEU A 73 -8.51 -5.24 -0.06
N LEU A 74 -7.57 -6.00 0.49
CA LEU A 74 -7.87 -7.04 1.48
C LEU A 74 -8.50 -6.45 2.74
N ALA A 75 -7.95 -5.35 3.28
CA ALA A 75 -8.49 -4.69 4.44
C ALA A 75 -9.93 -4.18 4.18
N GLN A 76 -10.19 -3.61 3.01
CA GLN A 76 -11.53 -3.20 2.60
C GLN A 76 -12.48 -4.39 2.50
N ALA A 77 -12.04 -5.50 1.90
CA ALA A 77 -12.86 -6.72 1.77
C ALA A 77 -13.19 -7.35 3.13
N GLN A 78 -12.30 -7.23 4.11
CA GLN A 78 -12.51 -7.71 5.48
C GLN A 78 -13.48 -6.82 6.27
N ASP A 79 -13.35 -5.50 6.14
CA ASP A 79 -14.09 -4.54 6.96
C ASP A 79 -15.47 -4.17 6.35
N THR A 80 -15.57 -4.01 5.04
CA THR A 80 -16.80 -3.58 4.34
C THR A 80 -16.80 -4.08 2.88
N PRO A 81 -17.05 -5.39 2.65
CA PRO A 81 -16.91 -6.03 1.34
C PRO A 81 -17.82 -5.45 0.26
N GLU A 82 -19.02 -5.00 0.62
CA GLU A 82 -19.99 -4.40 -0.29
C GLU A 82 -19.52 -3.07 -0.90
N ARG A 83 -18.51 -2.43 -0.32
CA ARG A 83 -17.89 -1.20 -0.83
C ARG A 83 -16.53 -1.42 -1.51
N LEU A 84 -16.13 -2.69 -1.71
CA LEU A 84 -14.83 -3.01 -2.30
C LEU A 84 -14.65 -2.42 -3.71
N GLU A 85 -15.67 -2.51 -4.55
CA GLU A 85 -15.62 -1.99 -5.92
C GLU A 85 -15.47 -0.46 -5.94
N GLU A 86 -16.25 0.24 -5.11
CA GLU A 86 -16.16 1.70 -4.95
C GLU A 86 -14.76 2.11 -4.49
N PHE A 87 -14.24 1.41 -3.47
CA PHE A 87 -12.91 1.64 -2.93
C PHE A 87 -11.82 1.39 -3.98
N ALA A 88 -11.84 0.24 -4.67
CA ALA A 88 -10.88 -0.08 -5.72
C ALA A 88 -10.89 0.98 -6.84
N THR A 89 -12.09 1.43 -7.23
CA THR A 89 -12.24 2.50 -8.23
C THR A 89 -11.67 3.83 -7.73
N SER A 90 -11.77 4.13 -6.43
CA SER A 90 -11.16 5.33 -5.84
C SER A 90 -9.63 5.28 -5.92
N VAL A 91 -9.02 4.13 -5.61
CA VAL A 91 -7.57 3.91 -5.66
C VAL A 91 -7.02 4.11 -7.08
N LEU A 92 -7.76 3.66 -8.11
CA LEU A 92 -7.40 3.89 -9.51
C LEU A 92 -7.49 5.36 -9.91
N ARG A 93 -8.55 6.07 -9.48
CA ARG A 93 -8.78 7.48 -9.82
C ARG A 93 -7.75 8.42 -9.23
N THR A 94 -7.20 8.12 -8.05
CA THR A 94 -6.13 8.93 -7.45
C THR A 94 -4.91 9.07 -8.37
N ARG A 95 -4.67 8.14 -9.32
CA ARG A 95 -3.59 8.26 -10.31
C ARG A 95 -3.80 9.35 -11.37
N GLN A 96 -5.05 9.75 -11.63
CA GLN A 96 -5.37 10.74 -12.67
C GLN A 96 -5.37 12.19 -12.17
N GLN A 97 -5.22 12.42 -10.86
CA GLN A 97 -5.16 13.76 -10.25
C GLN A 97 -3.73 14.11 -9.77
N GLY A 98 -2.73 13.84 -10.62
CA GLY A 98 -1.45 14.56 -10.55
C GLY A 98 -1.52 15.79 -11.46
N PRO A 99 -0.84 16.91 -11.14
CA PRO A 99 -0.83 18.11 -11.98
C PRO A 99 -0.35 17.85 -13.40
#